data_AF-A0A061BE88-F1
#
_entry.id   AF-A0A061BE88-F1
#
_cell.length_a   1.000
_cell.length_b   1.000
_cell.length_c   1.000
_cell.angle_alpha   90.00
_cell.angle_beta   90.00
_cell.angle_gamma   90.00
#
_symmetry.space_group_name_H-M   'P 1'
#
loop_
_entity.id
_entity.type
_entity.pdbx_description
1 polymer ?
#
loop_
_entity_poly.entity_id
_entity_poly.type
_entity_poly.pdbx_seq_one_letter_code
_entity_poly.pdbx_strand_id
1 'polypeptide(L)'
;MTEKFDINEFHDKVISEIKEIDELKDISTRQERALELQSEIESVSHLLPTYQQLSYSAKVRTLIDAEQERPKRRFRFSEKAMEARRNKSDVRSRKELVLEDEEEEEEEEVIAKTGEVCVLKDQKCLVKEMTRSVIITDDVCSNVTLKKITKSHIVIKAEGPVFIHDCHGCVLFVECHQLRIHDSSRLKIHAQIPSGRAVIENCKEMMFQGVQVDDFNHPNGGSMNYKLIKFSDPESQRDQIKENPERYISVEIH
;
A
#
# COMPACT_ATOMS: atom_id res chain seq x y z
N MET A 1 -23.33 14.73 -45.38
CA MET A 1 -22.22 13.78 -45.57
C MET A 1 -21.42 13.83 -44.30
N THR A 2 -21.61 12.87 -43.39
CA THR A 2 -20.83 12.77 -42.15
C THR A 2 -19.46 12.23 -42.50
N GLU A 3 -18.42 13.05 -42.32
CA GLU A 3 -17.04 12.60 -42.42
C GLU A 3 -16.84 11.40 -41.49
N LYS A 4 -16.31 10.31 -42.03
CA LYS A 4 -16.09 9.08 -41.29
C LYS A 4 -14.87 9.30 -40.40
N PHE A 5 -15.08 9.42 -39.10
CA PHE A 5 -14.00 9.55 -38.12
C PHE A 5 -13.09 8.32 -38.18
N ASP A 6 -11.83 8.50 -38.59
CA ASP A 6 -10.83 7.43 -38.62
C ASP A 6 -10.07 7.39 -37.29
N ILE A 7 -10.37 6.38 -36.49
CA ILE A 7 -9.78 6.18 -35.16
C ILE A 7 -8.26 5.97 -35.26
N ASN A 8 -7.76 5.38 -36.34
CA ASN A 8 -6.33 5.12 -36.49
C ASN A 8 -5.58 6.41 -36.84
N GLU A 9 -6.15 7.23 -37.71
CA GLU A 9 -5.59 8.55 -38.03
C GLU A 9 -5.57 9.46 -36.79
N PHE A 10 -6.64 9.43 -36.00
CA PHE A 10 -6.69 10.17 -34.73
C PHE A 10 -5.67 9.63 -33.71
N HIS A 11 -5.50 8.31 -33.62
CA HIS A 11 -4.47 7.71 -32.76
C HIS A 11 -3.06 8.19 -33.14
N ASP A 12 -2.71 8.14 -34.42
CA ASP A 12 -1.40 8.56 -34.91
C ASP A 12 -1.17 10.05 -34.64
N LYS A 13 -2.21 10.89 -34.83
CA LYS A 13 -2.17 12.32 -34.49
C LYS A 13 -1.87 12.53 -33.00
N VAL A 14 -2.64 11.92 -32.10
CA VAL A 14 -2.47 12.07 -30.64
C VAL A 14 -1.08 11.60 -30.19
N ILE A 15 -0.59 10.48 -30.74
CA ILE A 15 0.76 9.98 -30.39
C ILE A 15 1.85 10.92 -30.91
N SER A 16 1.68 11.53 -32.09
CA SER A 16 2.62 12.52 -32.62
C SER A 16 2.65 13.78 -31.76
N GLU A 17 1.48 14.33 -31.42
CA GLU A 17 1.38 15.55 -30.61
C GLU A 17 1.92 15.35 -29.20
N ILE A 18 1.70 14.19 -28.57
CA ILE A 18 2.31 13.86 -27.27
C ILE A 18 3.84 13.92 -27.34
N LYS A 19 4.44 13.40 -28.42
CA LYS A 19 5.91 13.45 -28.60
C LYS A 19 6.40 14.88 -28.81
N GLU A 20 5.71 15.66 -29.64
CA GLU A 20 6.07 17.06 -29.86
C GLU A 20 5.98 17.88 -28.58
N ILE A 21 4.93 17.68 -27.77
CA ILE A 21 4.77 18.35 -26.47
C ILE A 21 5.89 17.96 -25.51
N ASP A 22 6.28 16.69 -25.48
CA ASP A 22 7.37 16.21 -24.61
C ASP A 22 8.76 16.70 -25.03
N GLU A 23 8.95 17.13 -26.28
CA GLU A 23 10.19 17.74 -26.77
C GLU A 23 10.29 19.25 -26.48
N LEU A 24 9.17 19.91 -26.11
CA LEU A 24 9.16 21.35 -25.82
C LEU A 24 9.94 21.67 -24.54
N LYS A 25 10.95 22.54 -24.66
CA LYS A 25 11.77 22.98 -23.51
C LYS A 25 11.06 23.95 -22.58
N ASP A 26 10.10 24.70 -23.10
CA ASP A 26 9.33 25.67 -22.31
C ASP A 26 8.15 25.00 -21.61
N ILE A 27 8.09 25.15 -20.30
CA ILE A 27 7.16 24.43 -19.42
C ILE A 27 5.75 25.01 -19.54
N SER A 28 5.64 26.35 -19.63
CA SER A 28 4.34 27.02 -19.79
C SER A 28 3.68 26.61 -21.10
N THR A 29 4.44 26.62 -22.20
CA THR A 29 3.95 26.21 -23.52
C THR A 29 3.61 24.71 -23.55
N ARG A 30 4.36 23.87 -22.82
CA ARG A 30 4.09 22.43 -22.72
C ARG A 30 2.75 22.16 -22.02
N GLN A 31 2.48 22.83 -20.91
CA GLN A 31 1.23 22.68 -20.15
C GLN A 31 0.02 23.18 -20.92
N GLU A 32 0.13 24.34 -21.57
CA GLU A 32 -0.93 24.92 -22.40
C GLU A 32 -1.33 23.94 -23.52
N ARG A 33 -0.35 23.40 -24.25
CA ARG A 33 -0.61 22.42 -25.31
C ARG A 33 -1.13 21.07 -24.82
N ALA A 34 -0.69 20.63 -23.63
CA ALA A 34 -1.22 19.41 -23.02
C ALA A 34 -2.70 19.56 -22.63
N LEU A 35 -3.11 20.73 -22.14
CA LEU A 35 -4.52 21.03 -21.84
C LEU A 35 -5.39 21.14 -23.10
N GLU A 36 -4.85 21.74 -24.17
CA GLU A 36 -5.52 21.77 -25.48
C GLU A 36 -5.76 20.35 -26.02
N LEU A 37 -4.73 19.50 -25.97
CA LEU A 37 -4.82 18.10 -26.39
C LEU A 37 -5.80 17.31 -25.52
N GLN A 38 -5.85 17.57 -24.22
CA GLN A 38 -6.82 16.97 -23.31
C GLN A 38 -8.26 17.29 -23.75
N SER A 39 -8.54 18.56 -24.03
CA SER A 39 -9.86 19.03 -24.49
C SER A 39 -10.25 18.37 -25.82
N GLU A 40 -9.29 18.22 -26.74
CA GLU A 40 -9.52 17.54 -28.01
C GLU A 40 -9.89 16.05 -27.82
N ILE A 41 -9.15 15.32 -26.98
CA ILE A 41 -9.43 13.91 -26.66
C ILE A 41 -10.79 13.74 -25.99
N GLU A 42 -11.16 14.64 -25.06
CA GLU A 42 -12.45 14.60 -24.38
C GLU A 42 -13.62 14.80 -25.35
N SER A 43 -13.45 15.69 -26.34
CA SER A 43 -14.47 15.96 -27.37
C SER A 43 -14.83 14.74 -28.23
N VAL A 44 -13.85 13.84 -28.48
CA VAL A 44 -14.04 12.62 -29.27
C VAL A 44 -14.07 11.34 -28.44
N SER A 45 -14.06 11.45 -27.10
CA SER A 45 -14.02 10.32 -26.18
C SER A 45 -15.08 9.26 -26.47
N HIS A 46 -16.31 9.68 -26.78
CA HIS A 46 -17.43 8.81 -27.14
C HIS A 46 -17.23 7.97 -28.42
N LEU A 47 -16.28 8.33 -29.27
CA LEU A 47 -15.92 7.62 -30.50
C LEU A 47 -14.71 6.69 -30.31
N LEU A 48 -14.00 6.82 -29.18
CA LEU A 48 -12.79 6.06 -28.89
C LEU A 48 -13.10 4.80 -28.08
N PRO A 49 -12.43 3.67 -28.37
CA PRO A 49 -12.41 2.53 -27.46
C PRO A 49 -11.92 2.92 -26.06
N THR A 50 -12.51 2.35 -25.01
CA THR A 50 -12.20 2.67 -23.60
C THR A 50 -10.71 2.53 -23.28
N TYR A 51 -10.01 1.57 -23.88
CA TYR A 51 -8.57 1.39 -23.67
C TYR A 51 -7.74 2.57 -24.19
N GLN A 52 -8.16 3.21 -25.29
CA GLN A 52 -7.47 4.38 -25.85
C GLN A 52 -7.72 5.62 -24.99
N GLN A 53 -8.96 5.81 -24.51
CA GLN A 53 -9.30 6.90 -23.59
C GLN A 53 -8.45 6.86 -22.31
N LEU A 54 -8.30 5.68 -21.71
CA LEU A 54 -7.46 5.49 -20.53
C LEU A 54 -5.98 5.70 -20.84
N SER A 55 -5.50 5.24 -22.01
CA SER A 55 -4.10 5.42 -22.39
C SER A 55 -3.75 6.88 -22.69
N TYR A 56 -4.64 7.64 -23.33
CA TYR A 56 -4.36 9.04 -23.67
C TYR A 56 -4.44 9.94 -22.43
N SER A 57 -5.46 9.76 -21.61
CA SER A 57 -5.61 10.53 -20.35
C SER A 57 -4.41 10.35 -19.42
N ALA A 58 -3.89 9.13 -19.29
CA ALA A 58 -2.68 8.86 -18.50
C ALA A 58 -1.44 9.61 -19.05
N LYS A 59 -1.22 9.59 -20.37
CA LYS A 59 -0.06 10.25 -21.00
C LYS A 59 -0.16 11.78 -20.93
N VAL A 60 -1.32 12.35 -21.21
CA VAL A 60 -1.53 13.81 -21.13
C VAL A 60 -1.39 14.29 -19.69
N ARG A 61 -1.89 13.52 -18.73
CA ARG A 61 -1.71 13.80 -17.29
C ARG A 61 -0.24 13.85 -16.87
N THR A 62 0.60 12.94 -17.38
CA THR A 62 2.04 13.01 -17.10
C THR A 62 2.73 14.26 -17.67
N LEU A 63 2.22 14.82 -18.77
CA LEU A 63 2.74 16.07 -19.34
C LEU A 63 2.31 17.30 -18.53
N ILE A 64 1.11 17.28 -17.95
CA ILE A 64 0.59 18.33 -17.07
C ILE A 64 1.30 18.28 -15.70
N ASP A 65 1.46 17.08 -15.14
CA ASP A 65 1.99 16.85 -13.79
C ASP A 65 3.52 16.83 -13.70
N ALA A 66 4.25 17.02 -14.82
CA ALA A 66 5.71 17.06 -14.88
C ALA A 66 6.37 18.13 -13.97
N GLU A 67 5.57 18.98 -13.31
CA GLU A 67 6.01 19.96 -12.32
C GLU A 67 6.05 19.41 -10.87
N GLN A 68 5.37 18.29 -10.56
CA GLN A 68 5.35 17.72 -9.21
C GLN A 68 6.54 16.81 -8.88
N GLU A 69 7.31 16.38 -9.88
CA GLU A 69 8.54 15.61 -9.68
C GLU A 69 9.80 16.48 -9.66
N ARG A 70 9.83 17.50 -8.79
CA ARG A 70 11.14 17.85 -8.20
C ARG A 70 11.50 16.74 -7.22
N PRO A 71 12.67 16.10 -7.31
CA PRO A 71 13.05 15.08 -6.34
C PRO A 71 13.00 15.72 -4.95
N LYS A 72 12.09 15.23 -4.08
CA LYS A 72 12.03 15.61 -2.68
C LYS A 72 13.45 15.45 -2.13
N ARG A 73 14.11 16.57 -1.82
CA ARG A 73 15.50 16.61 -1.36
C ARG A 73 15.64 15.58 -0.24
N ARG A 74 16.48 14.56 -0.44
CA ARG A 74 16.78 13.56 0.59
C ARG A 74 17.11 14.30 1.87
N PHE A 75 16.38 13.98 2.93
CA PHE A 75 16.63 14.51 4.27
C PHE A 75 18.12 14.32 4.60
N ARG A 76 18.82 15.44 4.76
CA ARG A 76 20.14 15.50 5.36
C ARG A 76 20.05 16.50 6.50
N PHE A 77 20.27 16.02 7.72
CA PHE A 77 20.47 16.90 8.85
C PHE A 77 21.79 17.65 8.62
N SER A 78 21.71 18.97 8.41
CA SER A 78 22.90 19.81 8.43
C SER A 78 23.23 20.15 9.87
N GLU A 79 24.48 19.99 10.29
CA GLU A 79 24.95 20.37 11.63
C GLU A 79 24.65 21.85 11.94
N LYS A 80 24.62 22.70 10.91
CA LYS A 80 24.24 24.13 11.02
C LYS A 80 22.79 24.35 11.48
N ALA A 81 21.86 23.42 11.23
CA ALA A 81 20.47 23.53 11.68
C ALA A 81 20.29 23.19 13.17
N MET A 82 21.19 22.41 13.76
CA MET A 82 21.18 22.12 15.20
C MET A 82 21.68 23.32 16.04
N GLU A 83 22.70 24.04 15.57
CA GLU A 83 23.20 25.24 16.26
C GLU A 83 22.20 26.41 16.23
N ALA A 84 21.45 26.58 15.13
CA ALA A 84 20.47 27.66 15.00
C ALA A 84 19.25 27.49 15.93
N ARG A 85 18.90 26.26 16.31
CA ARG A 85 17.77 25.96 17.22
C ARG A 85 18.09 26.14 18.70
N ARG A 86 19.37 26.21 19.07
CA ARG A 86 19.78 26.37 20.48
C ARG A 86 19.69 27.82 20.98
N ASN A 87 19.60 28.81 20.07
CA ASN A 87 19.74 30.24 20.39
C ASN A 87 18.52 31.13 20.07
N LYS A 88 17.33 30.58 19.82
CA LYS A 88 16.12 31.42 19.68
C LYS A 88 14.96 30.86 20.50
N SER A 89 14.99 31.21 21.77
CA SER A 89 13.78 31.45 22.53
C SER A 89 13.00 32.61 21.92
N ASP A 90 11.69 32.42 21.88
CA ASP A 90 10.62 33.42 21.89
C ASP A 90 10.23 34.20 20.63
N VAL A 91 8.96 33.93 20.27
CA VAL A 91 7.91 34.82 19.77
C VAL A 91 8.11 35.40 18.36
N ARG A 92 7.31 34.86 17.41
CA ARG A 92 6.27 35.63 16.69
C ARG A 92 5.47 34.77 15.71
N SER A 93 4.16 34.70 16.00
CA SER A 93 3.01 34.79 15.08
C SER A 93 3.08 33.97 13.78
N ARG A 94 2.46 32.79 13.82
CA ARG A 94 2.06 32.02 12.63
C ARG A 94 0.67 32.52 12.23
N LYS A 95 0.58 33.12 11.05
CA LYS A 95 -0.68 33.46 10.36
C LYS A 95 -1.38 32.13 10.05
N GLU A 96 -2.63 32.00 10.47
CA GLU A 96 -3.50 30.84 10.22
C GLU A 96 -3.62 30.57 8.72
N LEU A 97 -3.13 29.41 8.31
CA LEU A 97 -3.70 28.64 7.22
C LEU A 97 -4.68 27.70 7.90
N VAL A 98 -5.98 27.92 7.68
CA VAL A 98 -7.02 26.94 7.99
C VAL A 98 -6.77 25.78 7.03
N LEU A 99 -6.03 24.79 7.51
CA LEU A 99 -6.15 23.44 7.00
C LEU A 99 -7.52 22.98 7.48
N GLU A 100 -8.38 22.56 6.56
CA GLU A 100 -9.45 21.66 6.94
C GLU A 100 -8.75 20.45 7.55
N ASP A 101 -8.86 20.32 8.87
CA ASP A 101 -8.32 19.20 9.61
C ASP A 101 -8.97 17.94 9.02
N GLU A 102 -8.26 17.23 8.14
CA GLU A 102 -8.45 15.79 8.01
C GLU A 102 -8.20 15.28 9.42
N GLU A 103 -9.28 14.97 10.14
CA GLU A 103 -9.20 14.37 11.46
C GLU A 103 -8.23 13.19 11.35
N GLU A 104 -7.04 13.33 11.95
CA GLU A 104 -6.14 12.21 12.19
C GLU A 104 -6.89 11.30 13.17
N GLU A 105 -7.79 10.46 12.64
CA GLU A 105 -8.46 9.43 13.41
C GLU A 105 -7.36 8.57 14.03
N GLU A 106 -7.20 8.71 15.35
CA GLU A 106 -6.19 8.00 16.12
C GLU A 106 -6.39 6.49 15.94
N GLU A 107 -5.33 5.78 15.52
CA GLU A 107 -5.37 4.31 15.50
C GLU A 107 -5.55 3.81 16.93
N GLU A 108 -6.57 2.98 17.17
CA GLU A 108 -6.79 2.43 18.50
C GLU A 108 -5.69 1.41 18.82
N GLU A 109 -4.91 1.70 19.86
CA GLU A 109 -3.84 0.81 20.30
C GLU A 109 -4.42 -0.32 21.15
N VAL A 110 -4.50 -1.50 20.54
CA VAL A 110 -4.95 -2.72 21.20
C VAL A 110 -3.75 -3.42 21.82
N ILE A 111 -3.60 -3.26 23.14
CA ILE A 111 -2.60 -3.97 23.95
C ILE A 111 -3.33 -5.10 24.70
N ALA A 112 -3.36 -6.28 24.11
CA ALA A 112 -3.91 -7.48 24.76
C ALA A 112 -2.80 -8.34 25.38
N LYS A 113 -3.13 -9.13 26.40
CA LYS A 113 -2.11 -9.87 27.14
C LYS A 113 -1.68 -11.14 26.39
N THR A 114 -0.50 -11.63 26.76
CA THR A 114 -0.01 -12.94 26.31
C THR A 114 -1.00 -14.02 26.69
N GLY A 115 -1.33 -14.92 25.75
CA GLY A 115 -2.22 -16.04 26.04
C GLY A 115 -3.71 -15.73 25.98
N GLU A 116 -4.11 -14.64 25.32
CA GLU A 116 -5.51 -14.23 25.21
C GLU A 116 -6.01 -14.25 23.76
N VAL A 117 -7.34 -14.28 23.61
CA VAL A 117 -8.01 -14.00 22.34
C VAL A 117 -8.27 -12.50 22.26
N CYS A 118 -7.77 -11.87 21.19
CA CYS A 118 -7.99 -10.48 20.86
C CYS A 118 -8.92 -10.39 19.65
N VAL A 119 -10.08 -9.77 19.85
CA VAL A 119 -11.07 -9.54 18.80
C VAL A 119 -11.04 -8.07 18.41
N LEU A 120 -10.64 -7.79 17.18
CA LEU A 120 -10.55 -6.45 16.60
C LEU A 120 -11.93 -6.03 16.08
N LYS A 121 -12.40 -4.87 16.55
CA LYS A 121 -13.75 -4.34 16.24
C LYS A 121 -13.71 -2.96 15.60
N ASP A 122 -12.59 -2.26 15.73
CA ASP A 122 -12.46 -0.89 15.26
C ASP A 122 -12.00 -0.86 13.81
N GLN A 123 -12.26 0.27 13.16
CA GLN A 123 -11.87 0.48 11.77
C GLN A 123 -10.35 0.43 11.63
N LYS A 124 -9.61 1.11 12.51
CA LYS A 124 -8.15 1.18 12.48
C LYS A 124 -7.55 0.54 13.73
N CYS A 125 -6.85 -0.58 13.55
CA CYS A 125 -6.36 -1.37 14.68
C CYS A 125 -4.83 -1.45 14.71
N LEU A 126 -4.23 -1.07 15.83
CA LEU A 126 -2.81 -1.27 16.10
C LEU A 126 -2.62 -2.28 17.23
N VAL A 127 -2.20 -3.49 16.90
CA VAL A 127 -1.98 -4.58 17.87
C VAL A 127 -0.49 -4.71 18.18
N LYS A 128 -0.12 -4.65 19.47
CA LYS A 128 1.28 -4.74 19.89
C LYS A 128 1.53 -5.81 20.95
N GLU A 129 2.74 -6.38 20.90
CA GLU A 129 3.37 -7.11 22.01
C GLU A 129 2.58 -8.32 22.53
N MET A 130 1.86 -9.00 21.64
CA MET A 130 1.14 -10.23 21.97
C MET A 130 1.99 -11.46 21.71
N THR A 131 1.89 -12.44 22.61
CA THR A 131 2.61 -13.71 22.48
C THR A 131 1.67 -14.86 22.80
N ARG A 132 1.75 -15.97 22.04
CA ARG A 132 0.90 -17.16 22.24
C ARG A 132 -0.58 -16.81 22.29
N SER A 133 -1.01 -15.94 21.39
CA SER A 133 -2.36 -15.38 21.40
C SER A 133 -3.11 -15.71 20.12
N VAL A 134 -4.40 -15.41 20.10
CA VAL A 134 -5.21 -15.48 18.88
C VAL A 134 -5.75 -14.09 18.59
N ILE A 135 -5.52 -13.59 17.38
CA ILE A 135 -5.98 -12.25 16.95
C ILE A 135 -6.96 -12.46 15.80
N ILE A 136 -8.19 -11.98 15.94
CA ILE A 136 -9.26 -12.17 14.96
C ILE A 136 -9.95 -10.83 14.70
N THR A 137 -10.29 -10.53 13.45
CA THR A 137 -11.25 -9.46 13.16
C THR A 137 -12.69 -10.01 13.23
N ASP A 138 -13.53 -9.32 14.00
CA ASP A 138 -14.97 -9.63 14.12
C ASP A 138 -15.70 -9.24 12.84
N ASP A 139 -15.39 -8.03 12.35
CA ASP A 139 -15.86 -7.45 11.10
C ASP A 139 -14.68 -7.04 10.21
N VAL A 140 -14.93 -6.33 9.11
CA VAL A 140 -13.90 -5.81 8.20
C VAL A 140 -13.30 -4.52 8.77
N CYS A 141 -12.00 -4.54 9.06
CA CYS A 141 -11.26 -3.34 9.47
C CYS A 141 -10.86 -2.50 8.24
N SER A 142 -10.71 -1.19 8.39
CA SER A 142 -10.12 -0.34 7.36
C SER A 142 -8.60 -0.53 7.27
N ASN A 143 -7.88 -0.60 8.40
CA ASN A 143 -6.45 -0.93 8.41
C ASN A 143 -6.06 -1.74 9.66
N VAL A 144 -5.00 -2.54 9.53
CA VAL A 144 -4.47 -3.32 10.65
C VAL A 144 -2.96 -3.27 10.66
N THR A 145 -2.40 -2.87 11.80
CA THR A 145 -0.96 -2.91 12.06
C THR A 145 -0.68 -3.89 13.18
N LEU A 146 0.18 -4.88 12.91
CA LEU A 146 0.63 -5.89 13.87
C LEU A 146 2.11 -5.65 14.18
N LYS A 147 2.46 -5.49 15.45
CA LYS A 147 3.84 -5.22 15.87
C LYS A 147 4.27 -6.12 17.03
N LYS A 148 5.45 -6.74 16.93
CA LYS A 148 6.01 -7.58 18.01
C LYS A 148 5.10 -8.74 18.42
N ILE A 149 4.49 -9.41 17.44
CA ILE A 149 3.59 -10.55 17.69
C ILE A 149 4.35 -11.85 17.54
N THR A 150 4.29 -12.74 18.54
CA THR A 150 5.04 -14.00 18.49
C THR A 150 4.21 -15.24 18.83
N LYS A 151 4.44 -16.35 18.13
CA LYS A 151 3.80 -17.65 18.39
C LYS A 151 2.26 -17.59 18.41
N SER A 152 1.67 -16.78 17.54
CA SER A 152 0.24 -16.49 17.55
C SER A 152 -0.48 -16.97 16.27
N HIS A 153 -1.78 -17.22 16.39
CA HIS A 153 -2.67 -17.46 15.26
C HIS A 153 -3.45 -16.19 14.95
N ILE A 154 -3.47 -15.78 13.69
CA ILE A 154 -3.94 -14.46 13.31
C ILE A 154 -4.88 -14.61 12.11
N VAL A 155 -6.10 -14.09 12.23
CA VAL A 155 -7.11 -14.08 11.17
C VAL A 155 -7.60 -12.66 10.96
N ILE A 156 -7.15 -12.02 9.88
CA ILE A 156 -7.45 -10.63 9.58
C ILE A 156 -8.23 -10.52 8.29
N LYS A 157 -9.30 -9.73 8.32
CA LYS A 157 -9.96 -9.20 7.14
C LYS A 157 -9.96 -7.68 7.20
N ALA A 158 -9.37 -7.04 6.18
CA ALA A 158 -9.30 -5.60 6.08
C ALA A 158 -9.60 -5.12 4.65
N GLU A 159 -10.20 -3.94 4.51
CA GLU A 159 -10.39 -3.28 3.22
C GLU A 159 -9.13 -2.53 2.76
N GLY A 160 -8.30 -2.07 3.70
CA GLY A 160 -7.08 -1.34 3.40
C GLY A 160 -5.80 -2.17 3.60
N PRO A 161 -4.70 -1.51 3.95
CA PRO A 161 -3.41 -2.17 4.13
C PRO A 161 -3.34 -2.93 5.45
N VAL A 162 -2.61 -4.03 5.43
CA VAL A 162 -2.15 -4.76 6.62
C VAL A 162 -0.64 -4.64 6.70
N PHE A 163 -0.16 -4.06 7.79
CA PHE A 163 1.26 -3.91 8.10
C PHE A 163 1.67 -4.88 9.20
N ILE A 164 2.74 -5.63 8.96
CA ILE A 164 3.28 -6.60 9.92
C ILE A 164 4.73 -6.25 10.19
N HIS A 165 5.08 -6.00 11.45
CA HIS A 165 6.41 -5.58 11.84
C HIS A 165 6.92 -6.41 13.02
N ASP A 166 8.15 -6.94 12.93
CA ASP A 166 8.80 -7.65 14.04
C ASP A 166 7.93 -8.83 14.57
N CYS A 167 7.34 -9.60 13.67
CA CYS A 167 6.46 -10.72 14.03
C CYS A 167 7.14 -12.06 13.75
N HIS A 168 7.00 -13.02 14.67
CA HIS A 168 7.79 -14.25 14.66
C HIS A 168 7.02 -15.52 15.01
N GLY A 169 7.13 -16.54 14.14
CA GLY A 169 6.55 -17.86 14.43
C GLY A 169 5.02 -17.85 14.46
N CYS A 170 4.38 -17.08 13.58
CA CYS A 170 2.91 -16.94 13.56
C CYS A 170 2.30 -17.64 12.32
N VAL A 171 1.05 -18.04 12.45
CA VAL A 171 0.20 -18.50 11.33
C VAL A 171 -0.83 -17.42 11.05
N LEU A 172 -0.87 -16.95 9.80
CA LEU A 172 -1.70 -15.82 9.40
C LEU A 172 -2.62 -16.20 8.23
N PHE A 173 -3.89 -15.86 8.39
CA PHE A 173 -4.89 -15.84 7.33
C PHE A 173 -5.29 -14.38 7.12
N VAL A 174 -4.92 -13.80 5.99
CA VAL A 174 -5.07 -12.35 5.74
C VAL A 174 -5.82 -12.11 4.44
N GLU A 175 -6.93 -11.40 4.51
CA GLU A 175 -7.65 -10.83 3.37
C GLU A 175 -7.48 -9.30 3.45
N CYS A 176 -6.83 -8.69 2.45
CA CYS A 176 -6.54 -7.25 2.46
C CYS A 176 -6.28 -6.68 1.06
N HIS A 177 -6.27 -5.34 0.93
CA HIS A 177 -5.88 -4.68 -0.33
C HIS A 177 -4.36 -4.63 -0.54
N GLN A 178 -3.59 -4.52 0.55
CA GLN A 178 -2.12 -4.50 0.49
C GLN A 178 -1.52 -5.17 1.72
N LEU A 179 -0.58 -6.08 1.52
CA LEU A 179 0.19 -6.71 2.59
C LEU A 179 1.66 -6.27 2.52
N ARG A 180 2.16 -5.67 3.61
CA ARG A 180 3.58 -5.36 3.77
C ARG A 180 4.12 -5.93 5.07
N ILE A 181 5.27 -6.59 4.99
CA ILE A 181 5.87 -7.28 6.12
C ILE A 181 7.33 -6.83 6.26
N HIS A 182 7.70 -6.43 7.48
CA HIS A 182 9.03 -5.94 7.82
C HIS A 182 9.60 -6.67 9.05
N ASP A 183 10.91 -6.89 9.07
CA ASP A 183 11.68 -7.46 10.19
C ASP A 183 11.09 -8.74 10.79
N SER A 184 10.45 -9.59 9.98
CA SER A 184 9.66 -10.72 10.48
C SER A 184 10.27 -12.07 10.08
N SER A 185 9.94 -13.13 10.82
CA SER A 185 10.53 -14.44 10.54
C SER A 185 9.63 -15.62 10.89
N ARG A 186 9.78 -16.73 10.16
CA ARG A 186 9.03 -17.97 10.41
C ARG A 186 7.52 -17.73 10.41
N LEU A 187 7.03 -16.96 9.44
CA LEU A 187 5.60 -16.73 9.27
C LEU A 187 5.04 -17.69 8.22
N LYS A 188 3.90 -18.29 8.53
CA LYS A 188 3.12 -19.09 7.59
C LYS A 188 1.86 -18.33 7.22
N ILE A 189 1.76 -17.89 5.98
CA ILE A 189 0.78 -16.90 5.53
C ILE A 189 -0.06 -17.47 4.40
N HIS A 190 -1.36 -17.49 4.60
CA HIS A 190 -2.34 -17.57 3.52
C HIS A 190 -2.89 -16.17 3.28
N ALA A 191 -2.64 -15.61 2.10
CA ALA A 191 -3.04 -14.24 1.76
C ALA A 191 -3.98 -14.22 0.57
N GLN A 192 -5.02 -13.39 0.67
CA GLN A 192 -5.94 -13.06 -0.42
C GLN A 192 -5.83 -11.55 -0.65
N ILE A 193 -5.25 -11.18 -1.78
CA ILE A 193 -4.96 -9.78 -2.14
C ILE A 193 -5.40 -9.56 -3.60
N PRO A 194 -6.24 -8.56 -3.92
CA PRO A 194 -6.71 -8.31 -5.28
C PRO A 194 -5.59 -8.11 -6.31
N SER A 195 -4.51 -7.43 -5.92
CA SER A 195 -3.32 -7.24 -6.78
C SER A 195 -2.49 -8.51 -6.96
N GLY A 196 -2.71 -9.52 -6.10
CA GLY A 196 -1.95 -10.76 -6.08
C GLY A 196 -0.51 -10.62 -5.59
N ARG A 197 -0.11 -9.48 -5.01
CA ARG A 197 1.28 -9.22 -4.58
C ARG A 197 1.38 -8.77 -3.12
N ALA A 198 2.31 -9.37 -2.40
CA ALA A 198 2.74 -8.97 -1.06
C ALA A 198 4.19 -8.46 -1.10
N VAL A 199 4.53 -7.51 -0.24
CA VAL A 199 5.90 -6.98 -0.12
C VAL A 199 6.52 -7.46 1.18
N ILE A 200 7.75 -7.96 1.12
CA ILE A 200 8.56 -8.28 2.29
C ILE A 200 9.87 -7.50 2.27
N GLU A 201 10.35 -7.15 3.46
CA GLU A 201 11.64 -6.53 3.69
C GLU A 201 12.20 -7.00 5.04
N ASN A 202 13.50 -7.27 5.10
CA ASN A 202 14.24 -7.80 6.25
C ASN A 202 13.58 -9.05 6.88
N CYS A 203 12.97 -9.88 6.04
CA CYS A 203 12.28 -11.09 6.46
C CYS A 203 13.11 -12.36 6.21
N LYS A 204 12.80 -13.46 6.92
CA LYS A 204 13.43 -14.77 6.69
C LYS A 204 12.51 -15.95 7.02
N GLU A 205 12.73 -17.09 6.38
CA GLU A 205 11.99 -18.34 6.63
C GLU A 205 10.47 -18.18 6.47
N MET A 206 10.04 -17.35 5.51
CA MET A 206 8.64 -17.05 5.28
C MET A 206 8.00 -18.13 4.39
N MET A 207 6.73 -18.42 4.61
CA MET A 207 5.97 -19.41 3.85
C MET A 207 4.66 -18.79 3.39
N PHE A 208 4.46 -18.66 2.08
CA PHE A 208 3.29 -18.01 1.51
C PHE A 208 2.43 -18.95 0.67
N GLN A 209 1.11 -18.72 0.68
CA GLN A 209 0.16 -19.23 -0.30
C GLN A 209 -0.80 -18.10 -0.71
N GLY A 210 -1.24 -18.14 -1.97
CA GLY A 210 -2.31 -17.27 -2.48
C GLY A 210 -1.82 -15.94 -3.04
N VAL A 211 -0.50 -15.69 -2.99
CA VAL A 211 0.09 -14.40 -3.36
C VAL A 211 1.49 -14.59 -3.96
N GLN A 212 1.87 -13.69 -4.87
CA GLN A 212 3.26 -13.48 -5.28
C GLN A 212 3.97 -12.57 -4.26
N VAL A 213 5.28 -12.72 -4.10
CA VAL A 213 6.03 -12.00 -3.07
C VAL A 213 7.15 -11.20 -3.71
N ASP A 214 7.16 -9.90 -3.45
CA ASP A 214 8.24 -9.00 -3.79
C ASP A 214 9.17 -8.82 -2.59
N ASP A 215 10.38 -9.34 -2.71
CA ASP A 215 11.39 -9.23 -1.66
C ASP A 215 12.32 -8.04 -1.92
N PHE A 216 12.20 -7.01 -1.09
CA PHE A 216 12.96 -5.78 -1.22
C PHE A 216 14.42 -5.93 -0.76
N ASN A 217 14.77 -7.03 -0.07
CA ASN A 217 16.17 -7.36 0.22
C ASN A 217 16.90 -7.87 -1.02
N HIS A 218 16.15 -8.37 -2.00
CA HIS A 218 16.67 -8.93 -3.25
C HIS A 218 15.91 -8.34 -4.45
N PRO A 219 16.04 -7.02 -4.71
CA PRO A 219 15.25 -6.33 -5.74
C PRO A 219 15.51 -6.84 -7.17
N ASN A 220 16.62 -7.56 -7.39
CA ASN A 220 17.01 -8.15 -8.67
C ASN A 220 16.62 -9.63 -8.83
N GLY A 221 15.81 -10.17 -7.91
CA GLY A 221 15.35 -11.57 -7.91
C GLY A 221 16.26 -12.55 -7.14
N GLY A 222 15.81 -13.80 -7.02
CA GLY A 222 16.54 -14.87 -6.32
C GLY A 222 16.43 -14.86 -4.79
N SER A 223 15.27 -14.49 -4.25
CA SER A 223 15.05 -14.49 -2.80
C SER A 223 15.11 -15.90 -2.20
N MET A 224 15.87 -16.02 -1.11
CA MET A 224 15.89 -17.20 -0.23
C MET A 224 15.07 -16.97 1.06
N ASN A 225 14.45 -15.80 1.20
CA ASN A 225 13.78 -15.38 2.43
C ASN A 225 12.37 -15.93 2.56
N TYR A 226 11.80 -16.41 1.45
CA TYR A 226 10.47 -17.02 1.43
C TYR A 226 10.43 -18.26 0.55
N LYS A 227 9.41 -19.09 0.76
CA LYS A 227 9.01 -20.15 -0.16
C LYS A 227 7.50 -20.15 -0.33
N LEU A 228 7.05 -20.59 -1.50
CA LEU A 228 5.63 -20.84 -1.75
C LEU A 228 5.27 -22.24 -1.24
N ILE A 229 4.15 -22.33 -0.54
CA ILE A 229 3.63 -23.57 0.03
C ILE A 229 2.17 -23.81 -0.40
N LYS A 230 1.68 -25.02 -0.14
CA LYS A 230 0.25 -25.35 -0.20
C LYS A 230 -0.23 -25.76 1.19
N PHE A 231 -1.11 -24.97 1.76
CA PHE A 231 -2.00 -25.36 2.84
C PHE A 231 -2.97 -26.40 2.31
N SER A 232 -3.29 -27.38 3.15
CA SER A 232 -4.22 -28.47 2.81
C SER A 232 -5.65 -27.96 2.63
N ASP A 233 -6.08 -27.09 3.56
CA ASP A 233 -7.41 -26.48 3.56
C ASP A 233 -7.36 -25.17 4.37
N PRO A 234 -6.99 -24.05 3.75
CA PRO A 234 -6.80 -22.79 4.47
C PRO A 234 -8.12 -22.19 4.97
N GLU A 235 -9.22 -22.38 4.23
CA GLU A 235 -10.53 -21.86 4.61
C GLU A 235 -11.07 -22.58 5.84
N SER A 236 -11.05 -23.91 5.85
CA SER A 236 -11.47 -24.67 7.03
C SER A 236 -10.59 -24.38 8.25
N GLN A 237 -9.28 -24.23 8.08
CA GLN A 237 -8.39 -23.86 9.20
C GLN A 237 -8.70 -22.47 9.76
N ARG A 238 -8.92 -21.49 8.88
CA ARG A 238 -9.33 -20.13 9.27
C ARG A 238 -10.64 -20.17 10.04
N ASP A 239 -11.63 -20.89 9.54
CA ASP A 239 -12.97 -20.95 10.12
C ASP A 239 -12.94 -21.66 11.49
N GLN A 240 -12.16 -22.75 11.62
CA GLN A 240 -11.94 -23.43 12.91
C GLN A 240 -11.28 -22.52 13.96
N ILE A 241 -10.33 -21.67 13.55
CA ILE A 241 -9.70 -20.68 14.46
C ILE A 241 -10.74 -19.65 14.91
N LYS A 242 -11.61 -19.17 14.01
CA LYS A 242 -12.68 -18.22 14.35
C LYS A 242 -13.73 -18.84 15.28
N GLU A 243 -14.12 -20.08 15.04
CA GLU A 243 -15.12 -20.78 15.85
C GLU A 243 -14.63 -21.14 17.26
N ASN A 244 -13.36 -21.54 17.40
CA ASN A 244 -12.80 -22.02 18.67
C ASN A 244 -11.41 -21.43 18.97
N PRO A 245 -11.28 -20.11 19.14
CA PRO A 245 -9.99 -19.43 19.23
C PRO A 245 -9.17 -19.87 20.44
N GLU A 246 -9.79 -20.14 21.59
CA GLU A 246 -9.06 -20.52 22.80
C GLU A 246 -8.22 -21.80 22.63
N ARG A 247 -8.66 -22.71 21.76
CA ARG A 247 -7.90 -23.94 21.46
C ARG A 247 -6.52 -23.61 20.89
N TYR A 248 -6.41 -22.55 20.09
CA TYR A 248 -5.21 -22.19 19.33
C TYR A 248 -4.20 -21.35 20.12
N ILE A 249 -4.53 -20.92 21.34
CA ILE A 249 -3.59 -20.29 22.28
C ILE A 249 -2.49 -21.28 22.70
N SER A 250 -2.86 -22.56 22.82
CA SER A 250 -1.98 -23.63 23.31
C SER A 250 -1.34 -24.48 22.21
N VAL A 251 -1.80 -24.33 20.97
CA VAL A 251 -1.27 -25.08 19.82
C VAL A 251 0.15 -24.62 19.50
N GLU A 252 1.08 -25.56 19.44
CA GLU A 252 2.45 -25.25 19.01
C GLU A 252 2.49 -24.97 17.51
N ILE A 253 3.16 -23.87 17.15
CA ILE A 253 3.44 -23.51 15.77
C ILE A 253 4.84 -24.03 15.45
N HIS A 254 4.91 -24.99 14.53
CA HIS A 254 6.15 -25.60 14.04
C HIS A 254 6.64 -24.95 12.75
#